data_AF-A0A6B2ULW0-F1
#
_entry.id   AF-A0A6B2ULW0-F1
#
_cell.length_a   1.000
_cell.length_b   1.000
_cell.length_c   1.000
_cell.angle_alpha   90.00
_cell.angle_beta   90.00
_cell.angle_gamma   90.00
#
_symmetry.space_group_name_H-M   'P 1'
#
loop_
_entity.id
_entity.type
_entity.pdbx_description
1 polymer ?
#
loop_
_entity_poly.entity_id
_entity_poly.type
_entity_poly.pdbx_seq_one_letter_code
_entity_poly.pdbx_strand_id
1 'polypeptide(L)'
;MPPPRATPGAAARADEAAGADERRLTALLTLAFLALLAGALLRYVLRHGDSGRLPWVVALSVVLAGTQLVRGGSARARRGRLGVVAVCWAVVVLLAPSFAWCAIPLVHTALRVLPVRAALAAITVLTALVVVAELRLADGFDPNLVLVPPVVAALATGVFLHLSRESARRGVLIDDLVRTRRELAATERREGTLAERQRLSGEIHDTLAQGLSSQRMLLQAAERQWDRDPEAARAHVRTAAGIAAEGLAEARRLVHDLGPAGLAGGT
;
A
#
# COMPACT_ATOMS: atom_id res chain seq x y z
N MET A 1 26.96 9.30 -6.83
CA MET A 1 25.90 9.46 -5.80
C MET A 1 24.77 8.49 -6.14
N PRO A 2 24.58 7.40 -5.36
CA PRO A 2 23.57 6.38 -5.67
C PRO A 2 22.15 6.97 -5.53
N PRO A 3 21.18 6.57 -6.37
CA PRO A 3 19.81 7.04 -6.23
C PRO A 3 19.24 6.56 -4.89
N PRO A 4 18.40 7.37 -4.21
CA PRO A 4 17.73 6.91 -3.00
C PRO A 4 16.88 5.71 -3.37
N ARG A 5 17.31 4.51 -2.95
CA ARG A 5 16.49 3.31 -2.99
C ARG A 5 15.18 3.69 -2.31
N ALA A 6 14.07 3.68 -3.04
CA ALA A 6 12.76 3.68 -2.41
C ALA A 6 12.77 2.48 -1.47
N THR A 7 12.94 2.75 -0.18
CA THR A 7 13.24 1.72 0.81
C THR A 7 12.11 0.68 0.76
N PRO A 8 12.40 -0.64 0.81
CA PRO A 8 11.37 -1.67 0.95
C PRO A 8 10.37 -1.33 2.08
N GLY A 9 10.86 -0.59 3.07
CA GLY A 9 10.07 -0.03 4.16
C GLY A 9 9.03 1.01 3.76
N ALA A 10 9.08 1.71 2.63
CA ALA A 10 8.06 2.71 2.26
C ALA A 10 6.75 2.04 1.80
N ALA A 11 6.85 1.00 0.97
CA ALA A 11 5.68 0.19 0.56
C ALA A 11 5.14 -0.62 1.75
N ALA A 12 6.03 -1.23 2.55
CA ALA A 12 5.63 -1.92 3.77
C ALA A 12 4.96 -0.99 4.79
N ARG A 13 5.47 0.24 4.99
CA ARG A 13 4.85 1.25 5.86
C ARG A 13 3.49 1.72 5.35
N ALA A 14 3.30 1.83 4.04
CA ALA A 14 2.01 2.19 3.46
C ALA A 14 0.97 1.09 3.66
N ASP A 15 1.37 -0.18 3.50
CA ASP A 15 0.51 -1.35 3.72
C ASP A 15 0.20 -1.53 5.22
N GLU A 16 1.18 -1.30 6.09
CA GLU A 16 0.99 -1.26 7.54
C GLU A 16 0.05 -0.14 7.98
N ALA A 17 0.17 1.06 7.39
CA ALA A 17 -0.70 2.19 7.66
C ALA A 17 -2.15 1.93 7.20
N ALA A 18 -2.33 1.37 6.00
CA ALA A 18 -3.64 0.96 5.49
C ALA A 18 -4.28 -0.10 6.40
N GLY A 19 -3.52 -1.11 6.81
CA GLY A 19 -3.97 -2.11 7.77
C GLY A 19 -4.25 -1.53 9.16
N ALA A 20 -3.50 -0.53 9.61
CA ALA A 20 -3.74 0.17 10.87
C ALA A 20 -5.04 0.97 10.84
N ASP A 21 -5.31 1.68 9.75
CA ASP A 21 -6.54 2.45 9.58
C ASP A 21 -7.78 1.56 9.46
N GLU A 22 -7.66 0.41 8.77
CA GLU A 22 -8.74 -0.57 8.74
C GLU A 22 -9.02 -1.19 10.13
N ARG A 23 -7.96 -1.46 10.90
CA ARG A 23 -8.09 -1.93 12.30
C ARG A 23 -8.72 -0.88 13.20
N ARG A 24 -8.32 0.40 13.07
CA ARG A 24 -8.90 1.54 13.83
C ARG A 24 -10.38 1.73 13.49
N LEU A 25 -10.73 1.73 12.21
CA LEU A 25 -12.12 1.84 11.76
C LEU A 25 -12.96 0.67 12.29
N THR A 26 -12.44 -0.55 12.24
CA THR A 26 -13.12 -1.73 12.80
C THR A 26 -13.32 -1.59 14.30
N ALA A 27 -12.30 -1.13 15.04
CA ALA A 27 -12.40 -0.89 16.47
C ALA A 27 -13.42 0.20 16.82
N LEU A 28 -13.42 1.31 16.09
CA LEU A 28 -14.40 2.40 16.26
C LEU A 28 -15.83 1.92 16.03
N LEU A 29 -16.06 1.11 14.98
CA LEU A 29 -17.38 0.55 14.70
C LEU A 29 -17.84 -0.44 15.78
N THR A 30 -16.93 -1.28 16.29
CA THR A 30 -17.24 -2.17 17.41
C THR A 30 -17.57 -1.38 18.68
N LEU A 31 -16.79 -0.33 18.99
CA LEU A 31 -17.05 0.55 20.14
C LEU A 31 -18.39 1.28 20.00
N ALA A 32 -18.68 1.83 18.82
CA ALA A 32 -19.96 2.46 18.54
C ALA A 32 -21.14 1.48 18.71
N PHE A 33 -20.99 0.25 18.22
CA PHE A 33 -22.00 -0.80 18.42
C PHE A 33 -22.20 -1.14 19.90
N LEU A 34 -21.14 -1.33 20.66
CA LEU A 34 -21.21 -1.63 22.09
C LEU A 34 -21.83 -0.48 22.89
N ALA A 35 -21.49 0.78 22.56
CA ALA A 35 -22.07 1.96 23.19
C ALA A 35 -23.58 2.07 22.91
N LEU A 36 -24.00 1.83 21.67
CA LEU A 36 -25.42 1.82 21.29
C LEU A 36 -26.18 0.68 21.97
N LEU A 37 -25.59 -0.52 22.04
CA LEU A 37 -26.16 -1.68 22.72
C LEU A 37 -26.35 -1.40 24.22
N ALA A 38 -25.33 -0.84 24.87
CA ALA A 38 -25.38 -0.47 26.30
C ALA A 38 -26.44 0.59 26.57
N GLY A 39 -26.52 1.64 25.74
CA GLY A 39 -27.54 2.69 25.88
C GLY A 39 -28.96 2.18 25.69
N ALA A 40 -29.17 1.25 24.74
CA ALA A 40 -30.47 0.64 24.51
C ALA A 40 -30.88 -0.33 25.65
N LEU A 41 -29.93 -1.11 26.16
CA LEU A 41 -30.15 -1.97 27.34
C LEU A 41 -30.51 -1.15 28.58
N LEU A 42 -29.77 -0.07 28.84
CA LEU A 42 -30.03 0.84 29.95
C LEU A 42 -31.43 1.45 29.86
N ARG A 43 -31.82 1.94 28.68
CA ARG A 43 -33.16 2.49 28.43
C ARG A 43 -34.27 1.45 28.66
N TYR A 44 -34.04 0.20 28.25
CA TYR A 44 -35.00 -0.89 28.45
C TYR A 44 -35.17 -1.23 29.94
N VAL A 45 -34.07 -1.38 30.68
CA VAL A 45 -34.09 -1.64 32.13
C VAL A 45 -34.81 -0.51 32.88
N LEU A 46 -34.58 0.75 32.51
CA LEU A 46 -35.23 1.90 33.13
C LEU A 46 -36.73 2.00 32.86
N ARG A 47 -37.23 1.52 31.70
CA ARG A 47 -38.65 1.59 31.33
C ARG A 47 -39.45 0.33 31.68
N HIS A 48 -38.80 -0.82 31.77
CA HIS A 48 -39.45 -2.14 31.82
C HIS A 48 -38.83 -3.06 32.88
N GLY A 49 -38.23 -2.49 33.94
CA GLY A 49 -37.49 -3.20 34.99
C GLY A 49 -38.23 -4.37 35.63
N ASP A 50 -39.56 -4.27 35.78
CA ASP A 50 -40.39 -5.31 36.41
C ASP A 50 -40.94 -6.36 35.43
N SER A 51 -40.49 -6.35 34.18
CA SER A 51 -40.97 -7.30 33.15
C SER A 51 -40.25 -8.64 33.26
N GLY A 52 -40.98 -9.76 33.26
CA GLY A 52 -40.40 -11.12 33.20
C GLY A 52 -39.53 -11.42 31.95
N ARG A 53 -39.43 -10.47 31.00
CA ARG A 53 -38.61 -10.54 29.78
C ARG A 53 -37.18 -9.99 29.97
N LEU A 54 -36.89 -9.32 31.08
CA LEU A 54 -35.57 -8.73 31.38
C LEU A 54 -34.38 -9.72 31.28
N PRO A 55 -34.44 -10.96 31.84
CA PRO A 55 -33.30 -11.88 31.75
C PRO A 55 -32.98 -12.30 30.31
N TRP A 56 -34.00 -12.43 29.45
CA TRP A 56 -33.82 -12.77 28.04
C TRP A 56 -33.15 -11.65 27.24
N VAL A 57 -33.53 -10.39 27.50
CA VAL A 57 -32.92 -9.22 26.83
C VAL A 57 -31.45 -9.04 27.22
N VAL A 58 -31.13 -9.26 28.50
CA VAL A 58 -29.74 -9.23 28.99
C VAL A 58 -28.92 -10.37 28.36
N ALA A 59 -29.45 -11.60 28.36
CA ALA A 59 -28.76 -12.76 27.78
C ALA A 59 -28.46 -12.56 26.28
N LEU A 60 -29.44 -12.08 25.49
CA LEU A 60 -29.22 -11.80 24.08
C LEU A 60 -28.20 -10.69 23.85
N SER A 61 -28.22 -9.64 24.67
CA SER A 61 -27.25 -8.54 24.58
C SER A 61 -25.82 -9.00 24.85
N VAL A 62 -25.63 -9.89 25.84
CA VAL A 62 -24.32 -10.50 26.13
C VAL A 62 -23.83 -11.36 24.97
N VAL A 63 -24.72 -12.13 24.34
CA VAL A 63 -24.38 -12.94 23.14
C VAL A 63 -23.99 -12.04 21.97
N LEU A 64 -24.73 -10.94 21.73
CA LEU A 64 -24.42 -9.94 20.71
C LEU A 64 -23.06 -9.25 20.95
N ALA A 65 -22.75 -8.88 22.19
CA ALA A 65 -21.45 -8.31 22.54
C ALA A 65 -20.31 -9.32 22.36
N GLY A 66 -20.49 -10.56 22.85
CA GLY A 66 -19.51 -11.63 22.76
C GLY A 66 -19.17 -12.00 21.30
N THR A 67 -20.18 -12.12 20.45
CA THR A 67 -20.00 -12.45 19.02
C THR A 67 -19.28 -11.36 18.22
N GLN A 68 -19.44 -10.08 18.59
CA GLN A 68 -18.73 -8.96 17.96
C GLN A 68 -17.27 -8.81 18.42
N LEU A 69 -16.93 -9.31 19.62
CA LEU A 69 -15.57 -9.32 20.15
C LEU A 69 -14.71 -10.46 19.58
N VAL A 70 -15.34 -11.52 19.06
CA VAL A 70 -14.63 -12.63 18.40
C VAL A 70 -14.01 -12.17 17.07
N ARG A 71 -12.69 -12.00 17.07
CA ARG A 71 -11.90 -11.68 15.88
C ARG A 71 -11.34 -12.94 15.22
N GLY A 72 -11.32 -12.98 13.89
CA GLY A 72 -10.73 -14.09 13.11
C GLY A 72 -11.69 -15.22 12.73
N GLY A 73 -11.18 -16.19 11.97
CA GLY A 73 -11.93 -17.35 11.47
C GLY A 73 -12.23 -17.31 9.97
N SER A 74 -12.57 -18.48 9.41
CA SER A 74 -12.83 -18.69 7.99
C SER A 74 -14.00 -17.84 7.46
N ALA A 75 -14.06 -17.61 6.15
CA ALA A 75 -15.15 -16.85 5.52
C ALA A 75 -16.54 -17.43 5.85
N ARG A 76 -16.66 -18.76 5.95
CA ARG A 76 -17.89 -19.45 6.37
C ARG A 76 -18.24 -19.18 7.84
N ALA A 77 -17.25 -19.20 8.73
CA ALA A 77 -17.44 -18.85 10.14
C ALA A 77 -17.88 -17.38 10.31
N ARG A 78 -17.30 -16.45 9.54
CA ARG A 78 -17.72 -15.03 9.53
C ARG A 78 -19.18 -14.85 9.09
N ARG A 79 -19.60 -15.54 8.02
CA ARG A 79 -21.01 -15.52 7.55
C ARG A 79 -21.96 -16.12 8.58
N GLY A 80 -21.58 -17.25 9.20
CA GLY A 80 -22.37 -17.88 10.26
C GLY A 80 -22.57 -16.97 11.47
N ARG A 81 -21.49 -16.30 11.93
CA ARG A 81 -21.58 -15.31 13.01
C ARG A 81 -22.50 -14.14 12.65
N LEU A 82 -22.41 -13.60 11.44
CA LEU A 82 -23.32 -12.56 10.99
C LEU A 82 -24.78 -13.01 11.01
N GLY A 83 -25.07 -14.25 10.60
CA GLY A 83 -26.41 -14.82 10.68
C GLY A 83 -26.91 -14.89 12.12
N VAL A 84 -26.09 -15.38 13.06
CA VAL A 84 -26.44 -15.44 14.49
C VAL A 84 -26.67 -14.04 15.07
N VAL A 85 -25.79 -13.07 14.76
CA VAL A 85 -25.92 -11.68 15.20
C VAL A 85 -27.19 -11.05 14.62
N ALA A 86 -27.49 -11.27 13.34
CA ALA A 86 -28.68 -10.73 12.69
C ALA A 86 -29.98 -11.31 13.27
N VAL A 87 -30.02 -12.62 13.53
CA VAL A 87 -31.18 -13.29 14.16
C VAL A 87 -31.36 -12.82 15.61
N CYS A 88 -30.28 -12.77 16.40
CA CYS A 88 -30.35 -12.25 17.76
C CYS A 88 -30.80 -10.78 17.79
N TRP A 89 -30.24 -9.95 16.90
CA TRP A 89 -30.64 -8.55 16.79
C TRP A 89 -32.11 -8.40 16.38
N ALA A 90 -32.57 -9.20 15.41
CA ALA A 90 -33.98 -9.23 14.99
C ALA A 90 -34.92 -9.52 16.17
N VAL A 91 -34.57 -10.51 17.00
CA VAL A 91 -35.33 -10.84 18.21
C VAL A 91 -35.32 -9.67 19.19
N VAL A 92 -34.17 -9.06 19.48
CA VAL A 92 -34.08 -7.90 20.39
C VAL A 92 -34.89 -6.69 19.88
N VAL A 93 -34.85 -6.39 18.58
CA VAL A 93 -35.62 -5.29 17.98
C VAL A 93 -37.13 -5.53 18.10
N LEU A 94 -37.57 -6.78 17.90
CA LEU A 94 -38.97 -7.16 18.08
C LEU A 94 -39.44 -7.02 19.54
N LEU A 95 -38.53 -7.18 20.51
CA LEU A 95 -38.85 -6.97 21.94
C LEU A 95 -38.75 -5.51 22.37
N ALA A 96 -37.88 -4.71 21.75
CA ALA A 96 -37.64 -3.32 22.07
C ALA A 96 -37.17 -2.53 20.83
N PRO A 97 -38.04 -1.75 20.17
CA PRO A 97 -37.70 -1.00 18.96
C PRO A 97 -36.55 0.01 19.14
N SER A 98 -36.26 0.41 20.37
CA SER A 98 -35.12 1.30 20.68
C SER A 98 -33.75 0.75 20.25
N PHE A 99 -33.63 -0.55 19.96
CA PHE A 99 -32.41 -1.17 19.45
C PHE A 99 -32.20 -0.99 17.93
N ALA A 100 -33.14 -0.36 17.22
CA ALA A 100 -33.05 -0.09 15.78
C ALA A 100 -31.77 0.68 15.37
N TRP A 101 -31.24 1.54 16.25
CA TRP A 101 -30.00 2.30 16.01
C TRP A 101 -28.75 1.43 15.90
N CYS A 102 -28.77 0.19 16.42
CA CYS A 102 -27.68 -0.78 16.24
C CYS A 102 -27.64 -1.37 14.81
N ALA A 103 -28.58 -1.03 13.93
CA ALA A 103 -28.56 -1.45 12.52
C ALA A 103 -27.35 -0.92 11.76
N ILE A 104 -26.88 0.31 12.06
CA ILE A 104 -25.83 0.98 11.25
C ILE A 104 -24.51 0.18 11.23
N PRO A 105 -23.92 -0.23 12.38
CA PRO A 105 -22.72 -1.07 12.39
C PRO A 105 -22.95 -2.45 11.78
N LEU A 106 -24.18 -2.99 11.90
CA LEU A 106 -24.58 -4.30 11.38
C LEU A 106 -24.65 -4.32 9.85
N VAL A 107 -25.25 -3.28 9.25
CA VAL A 107 -25.25 -3.04 7.80
C VAL A 107 -23.82 -2.92 7.28
N HIS A 108 -22.98 -2.17 8.01
CA HIS A 108 -21.59 -1.98 7.63
C HIS A 108 -20.77 -3.28 7.70
N THR A 109 -20.99 -4.12 8.72
CA THR A 109 -20.35 -5.44 8.82
C THR A 109 -20.89 -6.43 7.79
N ALA A 110 -22.18 -6.38 7.46
CA ALA A 110 -22.77 -7.18 6.38
C ALA A 110 -22.14 -6.84 5.02
N LEU A 111 -21.97 -5.56 4.70
CA LEU A 111 -21.33 -5.08 3.46
C LEU A 111 -19.87 -5.52 3.31
N ARG A 112 -19.16 -5.77 4.42
CA ARG A 112 -17.76 -6.25 4.40
C ARG A 112 -17.60 -7.76 4.19
N VAL A 113 -18.60 -8.56 4.57
CA VAL A 113 -18.48 -10.03 4.57
C VAL A 113 -19.30 -10.69 3.46
N LEU A 114 -20.39 -10.05 3.02
CA LEU A 114 -21.28 -10.55 1.98
C LEU A 114 -21.02 -9.85 0.63
N PRO A 115 -21.24 -10.55 -0.50
CA PRO A 115 -21.26 -9.90 -1.80
C PRO A 115 -22.37 -8.85 -1.85
N VAL A 116 -22.14 -7.74 -2.57
CA VAL A 116 -23.02 -6.54 -2.59
C VAL A 116 -24.51 -6.89 -2.75
N ARG A 117 -24.86 -7.85 -3.61
CA ARG A 117 -26.26 -8.28 -3.81
C ARG A 117 -26.90 -8.88 -2.56
N ALA A 118 -26.16 -9.75 -1.85
CA ALA A 118 -26.65 -10.39 -0.63
C ALA A 118 -26.66 -9.41 0.55
N ALA A 119 -25.72 -8.47 0.60
CA ALA A 119 -25.72 -7.39 1.57
C ALA A 119 -26.94 -6.48 1.37
N LEU A 120 -27.24 -6.07 0.13
CA LEU A 120 -28.43 -5.29 -0.19
C LEU A 120 -29.71 -6.01 0.23
N ALA A 121 -29.87 -7.29 -0.12
CA ALA A 121 -31.04 -8.08 0.30
C ALA A 121 -31.16 -8.15 1.84
N ALA A 122 -30.05 -8.40 2.55
CA ALA A 122 -30.03 -8.44 4.01
C ALA A 122 -30.40 -7.08 4.63
N ILE A 123 -29.89 -5.97 4.08
CA ILE A 123 -30.22 -4.61 4.51
C ILE A 123 -31.73 -4.37 4.31
N THR A 124 -32.28 -4.67 3.14
CA THR A 124 -33.71 -4.48 2.85
C THR A 124 -34.59 -5.27 3.82
N VAL A 125 -34.24 -6.53 4.10
CA VAL A 125 -34.98 -7.38 5.06
C VAL A 125 -34.88 -6.83 6.48
N LEU A 126 -33.69 -6.43 6.93
CA LEU A 126 -33.49 -5.87 8.27
C LEU A 126 -34.22 -4.53 8.45
N THR A 127 -34.17 -3.65 7.45
CA THR A 127 -34.89 -2.38 7.44
C THR A 127 -36.41 -2.61 7.46
N ALA A 128 -36.92 -3.52 6.63
CA ALA A 128 -38.35 -3.85 6.64
C ALA A 128 -38.80 -4.40 8.00
N LEU A 129 -37.97 -5.25 8.63
CA LEU A 129 -38.25 -5.79 9.95
C LEU A 129 -38.33 -4.69 11.03
N VAL A 130 -37.41 -3.72 11.00
CA VAL A 130 -37.41 -2.55 11.91
C VAL A 130 -38.70 -1.75 11.74
N VAL A 131 -39.05 -1.43 10.50
CA VAL A 131 -40.27 -0.64 10.19
C VAL A 131 -41.51 -1.37 10.69
N VAL A 132 -41.62 -2.69 10.45
CA VAL A 132 -42.76 -3.50 10.94
C VAL A 132 -42.80 -3.55 12.46
N ALA A 133 -41.64 -3.67 13.13
CA ALA A 133 -41.57 -3.70 14.60
C ALA A 133 -41.97 -2.34 15.21
N GLU A 134 -41.51 -1.22 14.65
CA GLU A 134 -41.87 0.13 15.09
C GLU A 134 -43.37 0.41 14.90
N LEU A 135 -43.94 0.05 13.75
CA LEU A 135 -45.38 0.22 13.47
C LEU A 135 -46.28 -0.58 14.42
N ARG A 136 -45.82 -1.73 14.94
CA ARG A 136 -46.61 -2.55 15.89
C ARG A 136 -46.64 -2.00 17.31
N LEU A 137 -45.64 -1.21 17.71
CA LEU A 137 -45.52 -0.67 19.07
C LEU A 137 -45.90 0.82 19.16
N ALA A 138 -46.14 1.48 18.03
CA ALA A 138 -46.53 2.88 18.03
C ALA A 138 -48.02 3.03 18.35
N ASP A 139 -48.35 3.86 19.34
CA ASP A 139 -49.75 4.25 19.67
C ASP A 139 -50.35 5.22 18.63
N GLY A 140 -49.61 5.54 17.55
CA GLY A 140 -50.02 6.42 16.45
C GLY A 140 -49.05 6.35 15.26
N PHE A 141 -49.44 6.90 14.10
CA PHE A 141 -48.61 6.91 12.90
C PHE A 141 -47.62 8.10 12.93
N ASP A 142 -46.35 7.84 13.19
CA ASP A 142 -45.26 8.82 13.03
C ASP A 142 -44.46 8.51 11.75
N PRO A 143 -44.56 9.34 10.70
CA PRO A 143 -43.81 9.17 9.46
C PRO A 143 -42.29 9.06 9.64
N ASN A 144 -41.72 9.65 10.70
CA ASN A 144 -40.28 9.61 10.94
C ASN A 144 -39.77 8.20 11.27
N LEU A 145 -40.58 7.39 11.97
CA LEU A 145 -40.25 6.00 12.31
C LEU A 145 -40.10 5.13 11.04
N VAL A 146 -40.91 5.41 10.03
CA VAL A 146 -40.88 4.67 8.76
C VAL A 146 -39.77 5.18 7.82
N LEU A 147 -39.50 6.48 7.82
CA LEU A 147 -38.61 7.11 6.81
C LEU A 147 -37.13 7.11 7.21
N VAL A 148 -36.82 7.28 8.49
CA VAL A 148 -35.42 7.45 8.95
C VAL A 148 -34.56 6.19 8.76
N PRO A 149 -35.01 4.96 9.10
CA PRO A 149 -34.16 3.78 8.96
C PRO A 149 -33.75 3.46 7.50
N PRO A 150 -34.65 3.52 6.50
CA PRO A 150 -34.27 3.38 5.09
C PRO A 150 -33.30 4.46 4.61
N VAL A 151 -33.54 5.73 4.97
CA VAL A 151 -32.69 6.85 4.54
C VAL A 151 -31.27 6.71 5.09
N VAL A 152 -31.12 6.38 6.38
CA VAL A 152 -29.82 6.16 7.01
C VAL A 152 -29.10 4.96 6.39
N ALA A 153 -29.81 3.85 6.13
CA ALA A 153 -29.24 2.68 5.48
C ALA A 153 -28.76 2.98 4.04
N ALA A 154 -29.55 3.77 3.29
CA ALA A 154 -29.20 4.21 1.94
C ALA A 154 -27.96 5.12 1.95
N LEU A 155 -27.90 6.11 2.84
CA LEU A 155 -26.74 7.00 2.99
C LEU A 155 -25.48 6.23 3.39
N ALA A 156 -25.56 5.37 4.41
CA ALA A 156 -24.43 4.57 4.86
C ALA A 156 -23.90 3.65 3.75
N THR A 157 -24.80 3.01 3.01
CA THR A 157 -24.45 2.16 1.85
C THR A 157 -23.81 2.99 0.74
N GLY A 158 -24.39 4.14 0.40
CA GLY A 158 -23.88 5.04 -0.64
C GLY A 158 -22.47 5.55 -0.33
N VAL A 159 -22.26 6.07 0.88
CA VAL A 159 -20.94 6.54 1.35
C VAL A 159 -19.93 5.40 1.35
N PHE A 160 -20.30 4.22 1.85
CA PHE A 160 -19.40 3.06 1.84
C PHE A 160 -19.00 2.66 0.42
N LEU A 161 -19.94 2.58 -0.52
CA LEU A 161 -19.66 2.23 -1.91
C LEU A 161 -18.81 3.29 -2.60
N HIS A 162 -19.06 4.58 -2.33
CA HIS A 162 -18.28 5.68 -2.87
C HIS A 162 -16.83 5.62 -2.40
N LEU A 163 -16.62 5.54 -1.08
CA LEU A 163 -15.28 5.41 -0.48
C LEU A 163 -14.56 4.15 -0.99
N SER A 164 -15.27 3.03 -1.11
CA SER A 164 -14.67 1.78 -1.60
C SER A 164 -14.19 1.91 -3.05
N ARG A 165 -14.98 2.53 -3.93
CA ARG A 165 -14.61 2.76 -5.33
C ARG A 165 -13.44 3.74 -5.44
N GLU A 166 -13.46 4.79 -4.64
CA GLU A 166 -12.41 5.81 -4.63
C GLU A 166 -11.08 5.25 -4.14
N SER A 167 -11.09 4.44 -3.08
CA SER A 167 -9.90 3.72 -2.61
C SER A 167 -9.34 2.77 -3.66
N ALA A 168 -10.19 2.05 -4.39
CA ALA A 168 -9.73 1.17 -5.48
C ALA A 168 -9.06 1.95 -6.62
N ARG A 169 -9.63 3.11 -7.01
CA ARG A 169 -9.04 4.01 -8.02
C ARG A 169 -7.68 4.55 -7.59
N ARG A 170 -7.58 4.99 -6.33
CA ARG A 170 -6.31 5.46 -5.75
C ARG A 170 -5.25 4.36 -5.73
N GLY A 171 -5.64 3.12 -5.43
CA GLY A 171 -4.74 1.97 -5.47
C GLY A 171 -4.11 1.77 -6.84
N VAL A 172 -4.90 1.81 -7.92
CA VAL A 172 -4.41 1.69 -9.30
C VAL A 172 -3.43 2.82 -9.65
N LEU A 173 -3.77 4.07 -9.33
CA LEU A 173 -2.92 5.23 -9.61
C LEU A 173 -1.57 5.18 -8.87
N ILE A 174 -1.57 4.71 -7.62
CA ILE A 174 -0.33 4.52 -6.85
C ILE A 174 0.53 3.45 -7.50
N ASP A 175 -0.06 2.33 -7.92
CA ASP A 175 0.68 1.25 -8.58
C ASP A 175 1.28 1.72 -9.91
N ASP A 176 0.50 2.45 -10.72
CA ASP A 176 0.99 3.08 -11.96
C ASP A 176 2.13 4.07 -11.70
N LEU A 177 2.02 4.92 -10.67
CA LEU A 177 3.07 5.88 -10.31
C LEU A 177 4.35 5.16 -9.88
N VAL A 178 4.23 4.10 -9.08
CA VAL A 178 5.36 3.30 -8.61
C VAL A 178 6.02 2.56 -9.79
N ARG A 179 5.23 2.01 -10.72
CA ARG A 179 5.75 1.39 -11.95
C ARG A 179 6.52 2.40 -12.79
N THR A 180 5.92 3.55 -13.11
CA THR A 180 6.55 4.59 -13.93
C THR A 180 7.84 5.12 -13.30
N ARG A 181 7.88 5.30 -11.97
CA ARG A 181 9.12 5.70 -11.28
C ARG A 181 10.23 4.65 -11.38
N ARG A 182 9.89 3.36 -11.35
CA ARG A 182 10.88 2.28 -11.51
C ARG A 182 11.41 2.25 -12.94
N GLU A 183 10.55 2.44 -13.93
CA GLU A 183 10.93 2.52 -15.34
C GLU A 183 11.83 3.73 -15.59
N LEU A 184 11.45 4.91 -15.11
CA LEU A 184 12.27 6.13 -15.21
C LEU A 184 13.66 5.93 -14.57
N ALA A 185 13.71 5.42 -13.34
CA ALA A 185 14.98 5.16 -12.67
C ALA A 185 15.85 4.11 -13.39
N ALA A 186 15.25 3.17 -14.12
CA ALA A 186 16.01 2.22 -14.95
C ALA A 186 16.56 2.90 -16.22
N THR A 187 15.78 3.77 -16.85
CA THR A 187 16.21 4.57 -18.01
C THR A 187 17.33 5.53 -17.64
N GLU A 188 17.18 6.31 -16.57
CA GLU A 188 18.22 7.23 -16.08
C GLU A 188 19.54 6.51 -15.77
N ARG A 189 19.50 5.29 -15.22
CA ARG A 189 20.72 4.48 -14.99
C ARG A 189 21.38 4.05 -16.28
N ARG A 190 20.59 3.67 -17.30
CA ARG A 190 21.12 3.30 -18.62
C ARG A 190 21.74 4.52 -19.30
N GLU A 191 21.04 5.65 -19.31
CA GLU A 191 21.53 6.92 -19.85
C GLU A 191 22.78 7.38 -19.12
N GLY A 192 22.80 7.32 -17.79
CA GLY A 192 23.98 7.65 -16.99
C GLY A 192 25.18 6.76 -17.29
N THR A 193 24.96 5.45 -17.48
CA THR A 193 26.03 4.51 -17.86
C THR A 193 26.56 4.79 -19.27
N LEU A 194 25.69 5.15 -20.21
CA LEU A 194 26.07 5.51 -21.57
C LEU A 194 26.83 6.84 -21.61
N ALA A 195 26.35 7.86 -20.91
CA ALA A 195 27.02 9.15 -20.78
C ALA A 195 28.42 8.99 -20.18
N GLU A 196 28.55 8.17 -19.14
CA GLU A 196 29.84 7.91 -18.50
C GLU A 196 30.80 7.16 -19.42
N ARG A 197 30.32 6.16 -20.18
CA ARG A 197 31.12 5.49 -21.21
C ARG A 197 31.60 6.45 -22.29
N GLN A 198 30.75 7.38 -22.74
CA GLN A 198 31.11 8.39 -23.73
C GLN A 198 32.21 9.30 -23.19
N ARG A 199 32.06 9.79 -21.95
CA ARG A 199 33.05 10.62 -21.25
C ARG A 199 34.39 9.89 -21.13
N LEU A 200 34.37 8.67 -20.61
CA LEU A 200 35.57 7.83 -20.47
C LEU A 200 36.25 7.58 -21.81
N SER A 201 35.49 7.29 -22.88
CA SER A 201 36.06 7.09 -24.20
C SER A 201 36.76 8.34 -24.73
N GLY A 202 36.23 9.53 -24.44
CA GLY A 202 36.89 10.81 -24.76
C GLY A 202 38.18 11.01 -23.97
N GLU A 203 38.15 10.83 -22.66
CA GLU A 203 39.32 10.99 -21.78
C GLU A 203 40.46 10.00 -22.13
N ILE A 204 40.10 8.76 -22.47
CA ILE A 204 41.05 7.75 -22.94
C ILE A 204 41.64 8.18 -24.30
N HIS A 205 40.80 8.65 -25.23
CA HIS A 205 41.28 9.07 -26.55
C HIS A 205 42.25 10.26 -26.45
N ASP A 206 41.95 11.25 -25.62
CA ASP A 206 42.81 12.42 -25.40
C ASP A 206 44.16 12.01 -24.77
N THR A 207 44.12 11.12 -23.77
CA THR A 207 45.33 10.59 -23.12
C THR A 207 46.19 9.81 -24.11
N LEU A 208 45.58 8.97 -24.95
CA LEU A 208 46.28 8.22 -25.99
C LEU A 208 46.87 9.15 -27.06
N ALA A 209 46.12 10.14 -27.52
CA ALA A 209 46.58 11.11 -28.51
C ALA A 209 47.78 11.92 -27.98
N GLN A 210 47.74 12.33 -26.72
CA GLN A 210 48.84 13.03 -26.06
C GLN A 210 50.10 12.15 -25.94
N GLY A 211 49.96 10.90 -25.48
CA GLY A 211 51.05 9.95 -25.35
C GLY A 211 51.74 9.67 -26.69
N LEU A 212 50.95 9.40 -27.74
CA LEU A 212 51.46 9.15 -29.09
C LEU A 212 52.14 10.38 -29.70
N SER A 213 51.62 11.59 -29.46
CA SER A 213 52.25 12.82 -29.93
C SER A 213 53.61 13.05 -29.27
N SER A 214 53.70 12.86 -27.95
CA SER A 214 54.97 12.91 -27.20
C SER A 214 56.00 11.90 -27.74
N GLN A 215 55.55 10.67 -27.97
CA GLN A 215 56.38 9.60 -28.51
C GLN A 215 56.90 9.95 -29.91
N ARG A 216 56.04 10.48 -30.79
CA ARG A 216 56.42 10.94 -32.12
C ARG A 216 57.47 12.06 -32.06
N MET A 217 57.29 13.04 -31.17
CA MET A 217 58.25 14.14 -31.01
C MET A 217 59.63 13.64 -30.57
N LEU A 218 59.68 12.67 -29.65
CA LEU A 218 60.94 12.04 -29.20
C LEU A 218 61.62 11.26 -30.32
N LEU A 219 60.86 10.51 -31.11
CA LEU A 219 61.41 9.79 -32.27
C LEU A 219 61.95 10.74 -33.34
N GLN A 220 61.26 11.85 -33.60
CA GLN A 220 61.75 12.91 -34.49
C GLN A 220 62.99 13.64 -33.97
N ALA A 221 63.17 13.71 -32.64
CA ALA A 221 64.40 14.24 -32.04
C ALA A 221 65.56 13.27 -32.23
N ALA A 222 65.31 11.97 -32.00
CA ALA A 222 66.30 10.92 -32.22
C ALA A 222 66.80 10.88 -33.67
N GLU A 223 65.90 10.97 -34.64
CA GLU A 223 66.24 10.96 -36.07
C GLU A 223 67.14 12.13 -36.46
N ARG A 224 66.90 13.34 -35.90
CA ARG A 224 67.71 14.53 -36.17
C ARG A 224 69.12 14.49 -35.58
N GLN A 225 69.32 13.69 -34.52
CA GLN A 225 70.60 13.57 -33.82
C GLN A 225 71.37 12.29 -34.18
N TRP A 226 70.79 11.39 -34.98
CA TRP A 226 71.30 10.05 -35.24
C TRP A 226 72.79 10.00 -35.62
N ASP A 227 73.22 10.86 -36.55
CA ASP A 227 74.61 10.90 -37.01
C ASP A 227 75.49 11.91 -36.25
N ARG A 228 74.89 12.93 -35.62
CA ARG A 228 75.62 14.02 -34.94
C ARG A 228 75.94 13.72 -33.49
N ASP A 229 75.00 13.09 -32.79
CA ASP A 229 75.09 12.70 -31.38
C ASP A 229 74.34 11.38 -31.16
N PRO A 230 75.01 10.24 -31.41
CA PRO A 230 74.39 8.93 -31.31
C PRO A 230 73.93 8.58 -29.88
N GLU A 231 74.57 9.13 -28.84
CA GLU A 231 74.16 8.89 -27.46
C GLU A 231 72.85 9.60 -27.13
N ALA A 232 72.71 10.87 -27.51
CA ALA A 232 71.45 11.61 -27.36
C ALA A 232 70.30 10.96 -28.15
N ALA A 233 70.57 10.52 -29.38
CA ALA A 233 69.58 9.82 -30.20
C ALA A 233 69.08 8.52 -29.52
N ARG A 234 70.00 7.70 -28.98
CA ARG A 234 69.65 6.49 -28.21
C ARG A 234 68.88 6.81 -26.93
N ALA A 235 69.17 7.93 -26.25
CA ALA A 235 68.42 8.37 -25.08
C ALA A 235 66.96 8.70 -25.44
N HIS A 236 66.72 9.45 -26.52
CA HIS A 236 65.36 9.75 -27.00
C HIS A 236 64.57 8.50 -27.38
N VAL A 237 65.20 7.52 -28.04
CA VAL A 237 64.56 6.23 -28.36
C VAL A 237 64.20 5.46 -27.09
N ARG A 238 65.08 5.41 -26.08
CA ARG A 238 64.78 4.75 -24.80
C ARG A 238 63.61 5.40 -24.08
N THR A 239 63.54 6.74 -24.07
CA THR A 239 62.42 7.47 -23.48
C THR A 239 61.11 7.18 -24.24
N ALA A 240 61.14 7.19 -25.57
CA ALA A 240 59.97 6.86 -26.39
C ALA A 240 59.50 5.41 -26.17
N ALA A 241 60.42 4.46 -25.99
CA ALA A 241 60.11 3.07 -25.66
C ALA A 241 59.52 2.93 -24.24
N GLY A 242 60.03 3.69 -23.27
CA GLY A 242 59.48 3.78 -21.91
C GLY A 242 58.03 4.27 -21.89
N ILE A 243 57.73 5.36 -22.59
CA ILE A 243 56.37 5.91 -22.72
C ILE A 243 55.42 4.88 -23.36
N ALA A 244 55.87 4.16 -24.39
CA ALA A 244 55.06 3.09 -24.99
C ALA A 244 54.78 1.95 -24.01
N ALA A 245 55.78 1.52 -23.23
CA ALA A 245 55.60 0.45 -22.25
C ALA A 245 54.62 0.86 -21.14
N GLU A 246 54.72 2.08 -20.64
CA GLU A 246 53.81 2.65 -19.65
C GLU A 246 52.38 2.77 -20.21
N GLY A 247 52.21 3.33 -21.41
CA GLY A 247 50.90 3.46 -22.06
C GLY A 247 50.24 2.11 -22.34
N LEU A 248 51.01 1.09 -22.73
CA LEU A 248 50.48 -0.25 -22.95
C LEU A 248 50.07 -0.95 -21.64
N ALA A 249 50.78 -0.68 -20.55
CA ALA A 249 50.40 -1.14 -19.21
C ALA A 249 49.12 -0.46 -18.72
N GLU A 250 48.97 0.84 -18.94
CA GLU A 250 47.75 1.60 -18.60
C GLU A 250 46.54 1.13 -19.40
N ALA A 251 46.69 0.93 -20.72
CA ALA A 251 45.61 0.42 -21.57
C ALA A 251 45.16 -0.98 -21.16
N ARG A 252 46.10 -1.87 -20.78
CA ARG A 252 45.78 -3.20 -20.24
C ARG A 252 45.03 -3.12 -18.92
N ARG A 253 45.42 -2.22 -18.01
CA ARG A 253 44.68 -1.97 -16.75
C ARG A 253 43.26 -1.49 -17.03
N LEU A 254 43.10 -0.48 -17.88
CA LEU A 254 41.78 0.06 -18.28
C LEU A 254 40.86 -1.00 -18.89
N VAL A 255 41.37 -1.86 -19.79
CA VAL A 255 40.58 -2.97 -20.36
C VAL A 255 40.22 -4.01 -19.30
N HIS A 256 41.11 -4.26 -18.34
CA HIS A 256 40.85 -5.21 -17.26
C HIS A 256 39.80 -4.69 -16.27
N ASP A 257 39.85 -3.39 -15.95
CA ASP A 257 38.91 -2.71 -15.04
C ASP A 257 37.53 -2.50 -15.69
N LEU A 258 37.48 -2.34 -17.03
CA LEU A 258 36.24 -2.24 -17.81
C LEU A 258 35.70 -3.61 -18.28
N GLY A 259 36.46 -4.69 -18.09
CA GLY A 259 36.06 -6.07 -18.38
C GLY A 259 34.95 -6.59 -17.45
N PRO A 260 34.36 -7.78 -17.70
CA PRO A 260 33.06 -8.22 -17.16
C PRO A 260 33.01 -8.52 -15.64
N ALA A 261 33.94 -8.01 -14.84
CA ALA A 261 33.91 -8.06 -13.37
C ALA A 261 32.95 -7.03 -12.73
N GLY A 262 32.48 -6.03 -13.49
CA GLY A 262 31.54 -5.00 -13.01
C GLY A 262 30.10 -5.46 -12.76
N LEU A 263 29.75 -6.74 -13.04
CA LEU A 263 28.40 -7.29 -12.86
C LEU A 263 28.26 -8.25 -11.65
N ALA A 264 29.36 -8.57 -10.95
CA ALA A 264 29.35 -9.54 -9.84
C ALA A 264 29.35 -8.91 -8.43
N GLY A 265 29.07 -7.60 -8.32
CA GLY A 265 29.04 -6.86 -7.05
C GLY A 265 27.64 -6.61 -6.48
N GLY A 266 26.73 -7.57 -6.62
CA GLY A 266 25.33 -7.43 -6.21
C GLY A 266 24.69 -8.73 -5.77
N THR A 267 25.29 -9.41 -4.80
CA THR A 267 24.62 -10.39 -3.93
C THR A 267 24.42 -9.78 -2.56
#